data_AF-A0A7C3Z069-F1
#
_entry.id   AF-A0A7C3Z069-F1
#
_cell.length_a   1.000
_cell.length_b   1.000
_cell.length_c   1.000
_cell.angle_alpha   90.00
_cell.angle_beta   90.00
_cell.angle_gamma   90.00
#
_symmetry.space_group_name_H-M   'P 1'
#
loop_
_entity.id
_entity.type
_entity.pdbx_description
1 polymer ?
#
loop_
_entity_poly.entity_id
_entity_poly.type
_entity_poly.pdbx_seq_one_letter_code
_entity_poly.pdbx_strand_id
1 'polypeptide(L)' 'MKIFLDTANVEQIREAHRLGVISGVTTNPSLIAREGRDFVEVVREITSIVEGPVSAEAVRKDAAGIVAEAEQLAGIHPNV' A
#
# COMPACT_ATOMS: atom_id res chain seq x y z
N MET A 1 20.42 3.76 1.89
CA MET A 1 19.47 3.77 0.77
C MET A 1 18.31 2.85 1.14
N LYS A 2 17.06 3.23 0.88
CA LYS A 2 15.88 2.37 1.11
C LYS A 2 15.34 1.92 -0.25
N ILE A 3 14.84 0.69 -0.33
CA ILE A 3 14.25 0.13 -1.55
C ILE A 3 12.77 -0.11 -1.26
N PHE A 4 11.91 0.36 -2.15
CA PHE A 4 10.46 0.17 -2.04
C PHE A 4 10.01 -0.65 -3.24
N LEU A 5 9.07 -1.57 -3.01
CA LEU A 5 8.47 -2.34 -4.10
C LEU A 5 7.18 -1.66 -4.58
N ASP A 6 7.08 -1.42 -5.88
CA ASP A 6 5.91 -0.77 -6.49
C ASP A 6 4.98 -1.83 -7.10
N THR A 7 4.13 -2.40 -6.26
CA THR A 7 3.19 -3.46 -6.65
C THR A 7 2.06 -3.60 -5.63
N ALA A 8 0.92 -4.12 -6.08
CA ALA A 8 -0.16 -4.60 -5.21
C ALA A 8 -0.19 -6.14 -5.13
N ASN A 9 0.70 -6.82 -5.86
CA ASN A 9 0.77 -8.27 -5.87
C ASN A 9 1.42 -8.78 -4.57
N VAL A 10 0.60 -9.40 -3.72
CA VAL A 10 1.01 -9.83 -2.39
C VAL A 10 2.10 -10.90 -2.43
N GLU A 11 2.09 -11.81 -3.41
CA GLU A 11 3.11 -12.86 -3.50
C GLU A 11 4.49 -12.29 -3.83
N GLN A 12 4.57 -11.31 -4.74
CA GLN A 12 5.82 -10.59 -5.02
C GLN A 12 6.33 -9.84 -3.78
N ILE A 13 5.43 -9.23 -3.01
CA ILE A 13 5.78 -8.53 -1.76
C ILE A 13 6.32 -9.51 -0.73
N ARG A 14 5.69 -10.68 -0.55
CA ARG A 14 6.18 -11.73 0.36
C ARG A 14 7.55 -12.23 -0.07
N GLU A 15 7.78 -12.45 -1.36
CA GLU A 15 9.09 -12.88 -1.87
C GLU A 15 10.18 -11.83 -1.63
N ALA A 16 9.93 -10.58 -2.03
CA ALA A 16 10.87 -9.49 -1.83
C ALA A 16 11.16 -9.20 -0.35
N HIS A 17 10.14 -9.33 0.51
CA HIS A 17 10.32 -9.20 1.96
C HIS A 17 11.18 -10.34 2.52
N ARG A 18 10.97 -11.60 2.10
CA ARG A 18 11.81 -12.75 2.51
C ARG A 18 13.28 -12.58 2.12
N LEU A 19 13.56 -11.91 1.00
CA LEU A 19 14.93 -11.59 0.59
C LEU A 19 15.59 -10.53 1.49
N GLY A 20 14.81 -9.81 2.31
CA GLY A 20 15.32 -8.77 3.21
C GLY A 20 15.79 -7.50 2.50
N VAL A 21 15.38 -7.30 1.24
CA VAL A 21 15.88 -6.20 0.40
C VAL A 21 14.98 -4.97 0.36
N ILE A 22 13.69 -5.12 0.72
CA ILE A 22 12.71 -4.01 0.69
C ILE A 22 12.47 -3.41 2.08
N SER A 23 12.21 -2.11 2.09
CA SER A 23 11.94 -1.29 3.28
C SER A 23 10.50 -0.81 3.36
N GLY A 24 9.68 -1.08 2.34
CA GLY A 24 8.31 -0.59 2.21
C GLY A 24 7.71 -0.95 0.86
N VAL A 25 6.44 -0.59 0.67
CA VAL A 25 5.67 -0.84 -0.56
C VAL A 25 4.99 0.45 -0.99
N THR A 26 4.92 0.70 -2.29
CA THR A 26 4.07 1.73 -2.88
C THR A 26 2.95 1.08 -3.66
N THR A 27 1.72 1.59 -3.48
CA THR A 27 0.54 1.14 -4.22
C THR A 27 -0.18 2.34 -4.81
N ASN A 28 -1.02 2.08 -5.80
CA ASN A 28 -1.97 3.03 -6.36
C ASN A 28 -3.23 2.28 -6.81
N PRO A 29 -4.34 2.98 -7.10
CA PRO A 29 -5.60 2.35 -7.49
C PRO A 29 -5.48 1.45 -8.71
N SER A 30 -4.58 1.78 -9.66
CA SER A 30 -4.39 0.99 -10.88
C SER A 30 -3.69 -0.33 -10.61
N LEU A 31 -2.70 -0.37 -9.72
CA LEU A 31 -2.03 -1.61 -9.32
C LEU A 31 -3.01 -2.54 -8.60
N ILE A 32 -3.80 -2.01 -7.67
CA ILE A 32 -4.79 -2.79 -6.92
C ILE A 32 -5.90 -3.30 -7.85
N ALA A 33 -6.37 -2.47 -8.78
CA ALA A 33 -7.38 -2.87 -9.75
C ALA A 33 -6.90 -4.02 -10.66
N ARG A 34 -5.61 -4.10 -10.98
CA ARG A 34 -5.03 -5.22 -11.76
C ARG A 34 -5.08 -6.55 -11.00
N GLU A 35 -4.99 -6.52 -9.68
CA GLU A 35 -5.13 -7.72 -8.85
C GLU A 35 -6.60 -8.15 -8.70
N GLY A 36 -7.57 -7.28 -9.03
CA GLY A 36 -9.00 -7.59 -8.98
C GLY A 36 -9.55 -7.79 -7.56
N ARG A 37 -8.89 -7.19 -6.56
CA ARG A 37 -9.20 -7.35 -5.13
C ARG A 37 -9.69 -6.04 -4.50
N ASP A 38 -10.32 -6.15 -3.33
CA ASP A 38 -10.69 -4.97 -2.54
C ASP A 38 -9.45 -4.21 -2.07
N PHE A 39 -9.52 -2.88 -2.15
CA PHE A 39 -8.40 -2.00 -1.84
C PHE A 39 -7.96 -2.11 -0.38
N VAL A 40 -8.91 -2.05 0.55
CA VAL A 40 -8.61 -2.02 1.99
C VAL A 40 -8.09 -3.38 2.43
N GLU A 41 -8.63 -4.47 1.89
CA GLU A 41 -8.12 -5.82 2.14
C GLU A 41 -6.68 -5.99 1.67
N VAL A 42 -6.35 -5.54 0.45
CA VAL A 42 -4.99 -5.61 -0.08
C VAL A 42 -4.03 -4.78 0.77
N VAL A 43 -4.35 -3.53 1.09
CA VAL A 43 -3.49 -2.68 1.92
C VAL A 43 -3.26 -3.32 3.29
N ARG A 44 -4.31 -3.83 3.95
CA ARG A 44 -4.17 -4.55 5.23
C ARG A 44 -3.27 -5.77 5.11
N GLU A 45 -3.43 -6.56 4.05
CA GLU A 45 -2.58 -7.73 3.83
C GLU A 45 -1.11 -7.31 3.63
N ILE A 46 -0.84 -6.26 2.87
CA ILE A 46 0.52 -5.72 2.68
C ILE A 46 1.11 -5.29 4.03
N THR A 47 0.35 -4.58 4.87
CA THR A 47 0.82 -4.16 6.20
C THR A 47 1.07 -5.33 7.15
N SER A 48 0.43 -6.49 6.93
CA SER A 48 0.71 -7.72 7.70
C SER A 48 2.01 -8.41 7.29
N ILE A 49 2.57 -8.04 6.12
CA ILE A 49 3.78 -8.62 5.56
C ILE A 49 4.96 -7.70 5.81
N VAL A 50 4.80 -6.40 5.57
CA VAL A 50 5.89 -5.43 5.59
C VAL A 50 5.77 -4.54 6.83
N GLU A 51 6.77 -4.60 7.70
CA GLU A 51 6.84 -3.76 8.92
C GLU A 51 7.15 -2.28 8.62
N GLY A 52 7.54 -1.97 7.38
CA GLY A 52 7.84 -0.61 6.91
C GLY A 52 6.65 0.12 6.28
N PRO A 53 6.87 1.33 5.73
CA PRO A 53 5.79 2.16 5.17
C PRO A 53 5.10 1.52 3.97
N VAL A 54 3.79 1.70 3.89
CA VAL A 54 2.91 1.23 2.81
C VAL A 54 2.14 2.42 2.25
N SER A 55 2.57 2.95 1.10
CA SER A 55 1.88 4.08 0.50
C SER A 55 0.58 3.63 -0.17
N ALA A 56 -0.53 4.24 0.24
CA ALA A 56 -1.87 4.08 -0.34
C ALA A 56 -2.35 5.45 -0.90
N GLU A 57 -2.75 5.49 -2.17
CA GLU A 57 -3.07 6.76 -2.86
C GLU A 57 -4.58 7.06 -2.84
N ALA A 58 -4.93 8.31 -2.47
CA ALA A 58 -6.29 8.84 -2.56
C ALA A 58 -6.69 9.11 -4.02
N VAL A 59 -7.98 9.01 -4.34
CA VAL A 59 -8.48 9.11 -5.73
C VAL A 59 -9.12 10.46 -6.05
N ARG A 60 -9.48 11.24 -5.01
CA ARG A 60 -10.13 12.54 -5.20
C ARG A 60 -9.16 13.56 -5.77
N LYS A 61 -9.73 14.55 -6.45
CA LYS A 61 -8.97 15.59 -7.16
C LYS A 61 -9.00 16.93 -6.45
N ASP A 62 -9.94 17.12 -5.54
CA ASP A 62 -10.04 18.32 -4.70
C ASP A 62 -9.32 18.09 -3.37
N ALA A 63 -8.72 19.15 -2.83
CA ALA A 63 -7.91 19.06 -1.62
C ALA A 63 -8.70 18.52 -0.42
N ALA A 64 -9.96 18.91 -0.25
CA ALA A 64 -10.79 18.46 0.86
C ALA A 64 -11.09 16.96 0.75
N GLY A 65 -11.43 16.48 -0.45
CA GLY A 65 -11.64 15.06 -0.73
C GLY A 65 -10.38 14.22 -0.51
N ILE A 66 -9.20 14.72 -0.93
CA ILE A 66 -7.92 14.04 -0.70
C ILE A 66 -7.65 13.89 0.80
N VAL A 67 -7.83 14.94 1.59
CA VAL A 67 -7.61 14.90 3.04
C VAL A 67 -8.56 13.92 3.72
N ALA A 68 -9.85 13.96 3.37
CA ALA A 68 -10.84 13.05 3.95
C ALA A 68 -10.55 11.57 3.62
N GLU A 69 -10.13 11.26 2.40
CA GLU A 69 -9.72 9.90 2.03
C GLU A 69 -8.41 9.50 2.72
N ALA A 70 -7.43 10.41 2.80
CA ALA A 70 -6.17 10.14 3.48
C ALA A 70 -6.38 9.82 4.97
N GLU A 71 -7.31 10.50 5.67
CA GLU A 71 -7.66 10.19 7.06
C GLU A 71 -8.24 8.77 7.20
N GLN A 72 -9.07 8.33 6.24
CA GLN A 72 -9.60 6.97 6.22
C GLN A 72 -8.51 5.93 5.96
N LEU A 73 -7.60 6.22 5.02
CA LEU A 73 -6.48 5.36 4.68
C LEU A 73 -5.49 5.20 5.84
N ALA A 74 -5.10 6.31 6.48
CA ALA A 74 -4.24 6.31 7.66
C ALA A 74 -4.87 5.55 8.85
N GLY A 75 -6.21 5.49 8.89
CA GLY A 75 -6.95 4.69 9.87
C GLY A 75 -6.83 3.17 9.67
N ILE A 76 -6.27 2.68 8.56
CA ILE A 76 -6.13 1.24 8.27
C ILE A 76 -5.06 0.60 9.15
N HIS A 77 -3.88 1.22 9.24
CA HIS A 77 -2.73 0.72 10.00
C HIS A 77 -1.72 1.85 10.23
N PRO A 78 -0.95 1.86 11.35
CA PRO A 78 0.09 2.88 11.62
C PRO A 78 1.20 3.04 10.56
N ASN A 79 1.28 2.14 9.58
CA ASN A 79 2.30 2.14 8.52
C ASN A 79 1.76 2.69 7.19
N VAL A 80 0.48 3.07 7.13
CA VAL A 80 -0.19 3.63 5.94
C VAL A 80 -0.17 5.14 6.00
#